data_AF-A0A537ND41-F1
#
_entry.id   AF-A0A537ND41-F1
#
_cell.length_a   1.000
_cell.length_b   1.000
_cell.length_c   1.000
_cell.angle_alpha   90.00
_cell.angle_beta   90.00
_cell.angle_gamma   90.00
#
_symmetry.space_group_name_H-M   'P 1'
#
loop_
_entity.id
_entity.type
_entity.pdbx_description
1 polymer ?
#
loop_
_entity_poly.entity_id
_entity_poly.type
_entity_poly.pdbx_seq_one_letter_code
_entity_poly.pdbx_strand_id
1 'polypeptide(L)'
;VFTPNMKEVVFQGAIDPHTPVGQGWLRASHRKLDKKLSSPYRPYHTHDRKQPLKKGEVAELDIEIWPTCIVVPAGHRVGLSVRGKDYVYAGPSGGKLSNFKNELTGCGPFLHDDPIDRPKDVFGGVTSLHFGRDKQPYLLLPIIPPQPSSQLRPVRAGWTASNIRQTRGAKARP
;
A
#
# COMPACT_ATOMS: atom_id res chain seq x y z
N VAL A 1 -5.32 7.71 -4.21
CA VAL A 1 -5.40 8.77 -5.27
C VAL A 1 -6.63 9.58 -4.98
N PHE A 2 -6.61 10.88 -5.23
CA PHE A 2 -7.71 11.78 -4.95
C PHE A 2 -8.26 12.37 -6.23
N THR A 3 -9.59 12.42 -6.33
CA THR A 3 -10.31 13.15 -7.37
C THR A 3 -10.05 14.65 -7.26
N PRO A 4 -10.44 15.47 -8.28
CA PRO A 4 -10.28 16.92 -8.22
C PRO A 4 -10.94 17.60 -6.99
N ASN A 5 -12.01 17.00 -6.45
CA ASN A 5 -12.68 17.46 -5.23
C ASN A 5 -12.12 16.80 -3.93
N MET A 6 -10.91 16.26 -3.98
CA MET A 6 -10.19 15.65 -2.84
C MET A 6 -10.90 14.44 -2.21
N LYS A 7 -11.79 13.77 -2.95
CA LYS A 7 -12.35 12.48 -2.53
C LYS A 7 -11.35 11.37 -2.85
N GLU A 8 -11.09 10.52 -1.86
CA GLU A 8 -10.22 9.37 -2.07
C GLU A 8 -10.86 8.34 -3.01
N VAL A 9 -10.08 7.89 -3.98
CA VAL A 9 -10.38 6.75 -4.85
C VAL A 9 -9.68 5.54 -4.26
N VAL A 10 -10.48 4.54 -3.93
CA VAL A 10 -10.07 3.23 -3.40
C VAL A 10 -10.41 2.13 -4.40
N PHE A 11 -9.80 0.97 -4.20
CA PHE A 11 -9.79 -0.15 -5.13
C PHE A 11 -10.17 -1.44 -4.41
N GLN A 12 -10.76 -2.37 -5.15
CA GLN A 12 -10.96 -3.73 -4.69
C GLN A 12 -9.60 -4.42 -4.52
N GLY A 13 -9.22 -4.70 -3.28
CA GLY A 13 -8.08 -5.53 -2.94
C GLY A 13 -8.43 -7.01 -2.93
N ALA A 14 -7.48 -7.83 -2.47
CA ALA A 14 -7.68 -9.29 -2.37
C ALA A 14 -8.87 -9.67 -1.48
N ILE A 15 -9.11 -8.88 -0.42
CA ILE A 15 -10.20 -9.09 0.54
C ILE A 15 -10.98 -7.79 0.72
N ASP A 16 -10.26 -6.69 0.94
CA ASP A 16 -10.86 -5.41 1.32
C ASP A 16 -11.31 -4.59 0.10
N PRO A 17 -12.57 -4.11 0.03
CA PRO A 17 -13.04 -3.29 -1.08
C PRO A 17 -12.49 -1.85 -1.08
N HIS A 18 -11.83 -1.42 0.00
CA HIS A 18 -11.39 -0.04 0.20
C HIS A 18 -9.87 0.10 0.27
N THR A 19 -9.16 -0.69 -0.52
CA THR A 19 -7.70 -0.66 -0.57
C THR A 19 -7.22 0.62 -1.29
N PRO A 20 -6.21 1.35 -0.77
CA PRO A 20 -5.58 2.42 -1.51
C PRO A 20 -4.74 1.84 -2.68
N VAL A 21 -4.15 2.72 -3.49
CA VAL A 21 -3.40 2.35 -4.71
C VAL A 21 -2.30 1.31 -4.44
N GLY A 22 -1.57 1.48 -3.34
CA GLY A 22 -0.52 0.60 -2.88
C GLY A 22 -0.23 0.87 -1.41
N GLN A 23 0.27 -0.14 -0.71
CA GLN A 23 0.62 -0.07 0.70
C GLN A 23 1.96 -0.75 0.93
N GLY A 24 2.64 -0.34 1.99
CA GLY A 24 3.90 -0.91 2.42
C GLY A 24 4.02 -0.82 3.93
N TRP A 25 4.67 -1.81 4.53
CA TRP A 25 4.90 -1.87 5.97
C TRP A 25 6.34 -2.25 6.23
N LEU A 26 6.93 -1.60 7.23
CA LEU A 26 8.23 -1.97 7.75
C LEU A 26 8.27 -1.72 9.26
N ARG A 27 8.59 -2.75 10.04
CA ARG A 27 9.03 -2.54 11.42
C ARG A 27 10.46 -2.03 11.37
N ALA A 28 10.72 -0.81 11.83
CA ALA A 28 12.03 -0.16 11.70
C ALA A 28 13.21 -0.96 12.30
N SER A 29 12.94 -1.82 13.30
CA SER A 29 13.95 -2.73 13.83
C SER A 29 14.36 -3.85 12.87
N HIS A 30 13.63 -4.06 11.78
CA HIS A 30 13.93 -5.05 10.74
C HIS A 30 14.45 -4.39 9.45
N ARG A 31 14.88 -3.12 9.50
CA ARG A 31 15.39 -2.33 8.35
C ARG A 31 16.63 -2.87 7.65
N LYS A 32 17.18 -4.01 8.08
CA LYS A 32 18.38 -4.57 7.48
C LYS A 32 18.07 -5.11 6.09
N LEU A 33 18.72 -4.54 5.08
CA LEU A 33 18.63 -5.00 3.70
C LEU A 33 19.54 -6.19 3.40
N ASP A 34 19.07 -7.04 2.48
CA ASP A 34 19.89 -7.93 1.68
C ASP A 34 20.34 -7.19 0.41
N LYS A 35 21.62 -6.82 0.35
CA LYS A 35 22.17 -6.06 -0.80
C LYS A 35 22.19 -6.84 -2.11
N LYS A 36 22.13 -8.18 -2.07
CA LYS A 36 22.14 -9.02 -3.28
C LYS A 36 20.75 -9.14 -3.89
N LEU A 37 19.71 -9.13 -3.05
CA LEU A 37 18.32 -9.29 -3.49
C LEU A 37 17.60 -7.94 -3.70
N SER A 38 18.06 -6.89 -3.02
CA SER A 38 17.47 -5.56 -3.11
C SER A 38 17.76 -4.93 -4.47
N SER A 39 16.77 -4.24 -5.03
CA SER A 39 16.94 -3.29 -6.13
C SER A 39 16.54 -1.89 -5.66
N PRO A 40 16.90 -0.82 -6.40
CA PRO A 40 16.55 0.55 -6.00
C PRO A 40 15.05 0.76 -5.72
N TYR A 41 14.17 0.05 -6.43
CA TYR A 41 12.71 0.16 -6.32
C TYR A 41 12.05 -0.98 -5.54
N ARG A 42 12.83 -1.97 -5.09
CA ARG A 42 12.33 -3.14 -4.36
C ARG A 42 13.33 -3.56 -3.28
N PRO A 43 13.25 -2.96 -2.08
CA PRO A 43 14.11 -3.35 -0.98
C PRO A 43 13.76 -4.76 -0.50
N TYR A 44 14.78 -5.57 -0.20
CA TYR A 44 14.59 -6.89 0.41
C TYR A 44 15.17 -6.89 1.82
N HIS A 45 14.33 -7.13 2.81
CA HIS A 45 14.74 -7.15 4.22
C HIS A 45 15.09 -8.56 4.67
N THR A 46 16.23 -8.75 5.35
CA THR A 46 16.66 -10.09 5.76
C THR A 46 15.82 -10.67 6.89
N HIS A 47 15.23 -9.82 7.72
CA HIS A 47 14.47 -10.18 8.92
C HIS A 47 15.20 -11.13 9.91
N ASP A 48 16.51 -11.34 9.74
CA ASP A 48 17.34 -12.28 10.49
C ASP A 48 17.70 -11.80 11.91
N ARG A 49 17.54 -10.51 12.18
CA ARG A 49 17.80 -9.90 13.49
C ARG A 49 17.06 -8.60 13.69
N LYS A 50 16.80 -8.27 14.96
CA LYS A 50 16.25 -6.97 15.37
C LYS A 50 17.39 -5.97 15.58
N GLN A 51 17.19 -4.75 15.11
CA GLN A 51 18.04 -3.57 15.29
C GLN A 51 17.23 -2.47 15.99
N PRO A 52 17.02 -2.52 17.31
CA PRO A 52 16.23 -1.53 18.03
C PRO A 52 16.72 -0.10 17.75
N LEU A 53 15.79 0.85 17.65
CA LEU A 53 16.12 2.27 17.54
C LEU A 53 16.34 2.86 18.92
N LYS A 54 17.39 3.66 19.10
CA LYS A 54 17.56 4.48 20.30
C LYS A 54 16.79 5.79 20.16
N LYS A 55 16.36 6.36 21.28
CA LYS A 55 15.73 7.69 21.29
C LYS A 55 16.69 8.73 20.67
N GLY A 56 16.21 9.48 19.69
CA GLY A 56 16.99 10.50 18.98
C GLY A 56 17.91 9.96 17.88
N GLU A 57 18.00 8.63 17.71
CA GLU A 57 18.72 8.03 16.59
C GLU A 57 17.90 8.15 15.31
N VAL A 58 18.48 8.78 14.29
CA VAL A 58 17.89 8.83 12.95
C VAL A 58 18.30 7.59 12.18
N ALA A 59 17.32 6.82 11.70
CA ALA A 59 17.53 5.67 10.84
C ALA A 59 16.92 5.89 9.46
N GLU A 60 17.62 5.45 8.42
CA GLU A 60 17.12 5.39 7.06
C GLU A 60 16.31 4.09 6.87
N LEU A 61 15.16 4.21 6.20
CA LEU A 61 14.20 3.14 6.03
C LEU A 61 13.76 3.07 4.58
N ASP A 62 14.08 1.96 3.91
CA ASP A 62 13.53 1.63 2.60
C ASP A 62 12.28 0.79 2.78
N ILE A 63 11.11 1.34 2.44
CA ILE A 63 9.82 0.65 2.62
C ILE A 63 9.34 0.16 1.26
N GLU A 64 9.20 -1.15 1.11
CA GLU A 64 8.58 -1.73 -0.08
C GLU A 64 7.09 -1.35 -0.12
N ILE A 65 6.69 -0.67 -1.19
CA ILE A 65 5.27 -0.45 -1.51
C ILE A 65 4.90 -1.54 -2.51
N TRP A 66 3.87 -2.31 -2.19
CA TRP A 66 3.47 -3.45 -3.01
C TRP A 66 3.11 -3.01 -4.43
N PRO A 67 3.51 -3.79 -5.46
CA PRO A 67 3.30 -3.42 -6.85
C PRO A 67 1.84 -3.17 -7.20
N THR A 68 1.61 -2.13 -7.98
CA THR A 68 0.30 -1.72 -8.48
C THR A 68 0.43 -1.14 -9.89
N CYS A 69 -0.67 -1.11 -10.63
CA CYS A 69 -0.71 -0.54 -11.97
C CYS A 69 -2.04 0.20 -12.14
N ILE A 70 -1.96 1.52 -12.23
CA ILE A 70 -3.13 2.38 -12.41
C ILE A 70 -2.84 3.48 -13.44
N VAL A 71 -3.89 3.99 -14.04
CA VAL A 71 -3.86 5.27 -14.76
C VAL A 71 -4.41 6.33 -13.82
N VAL A 72 -3.64 7.40 -13.58
CA VAL A 72 -4.11 8.57 -12.82
C VAL A 72 -4.68 9.57 -13.83
N PRO A 73 -6.01 9.81 -13.86
CA PRO A 73 -6.61 10.72 -14.83
C PRO A 73 -6.17 12.16 -14.58
N ALA A 74 -6.27 13.01 -15.61
CA ALA A 74 -6.03 14.44 -15.47
C ALA A 74 -6.88 15.05 -14.33
N GLY A 75 -6.28 15.99 -13.60
CA GLY A 75 -6.91 16.65 -12.44
C GLY A 75 -6.92 15.83 -11.14
N HIS A 76 -6.58 14.53 -11.18
CA HIS A 76 -6.41 13.73 -9.96
C HIS A 76 -5.06 14.02 -9.30
N ARG A 77 -4.96 13.68 -8.02
CA ARG A 77 -3.74 13.87 -7.20
C ARG A 77 -3.28 12.55 -6.58
N VAL A 78 -1.98 12.31 -6.60
CA VAL A 78 -1.37 11.23 -5.81
C VAL A 78 -1.04 11.78 -4.43
N GLY A 79 -1.41 11.02 -3.39
CA GLY A 79 -1.08 11.36 -2.00
C GLY A 79 -0.30 10.21 -1.37
N LEU A 80 0.66 10.56 -0.52
CA LEU A 80 1.44 9.63 0.30
C LEU A 80 1.10 9.90 1.77
N SER A 81 0.70 8.86 2.49
CA SER A 81 0.51 8.92 3.94
C SER A 81 1.54 8.03 4.64
N VAL A 82 2.35 8.61 5.53
CA VAL A 82 3.29 7.88 6.39
C VAL A 82 2.74 7.87 7.81
N ARG A 83 2.61 6.69 8.41
CA ARG A 83 1.96 6.50 9.72
C ARG A 83 2.64 5.41 10.52
N GLY A 84 2.57 5.51 11.85
CA GLY A 84 2.95 4.44 12.79
C GLY A 84 1.85 3.39 13.01
N LYS A 85 0.86 3.32 12.12
CA LYS A 85 -0.29 2.41 12.18
C LYS A 85 -0.80 2.13 10.76
N ASP A 86 -1.64 1.10 10.64
CA ASP A 86 -2.25 0.73 9.37
C ASP A 86 -3.11 1.85 8.77
N TYR A 87 -3.26 1.78 7.45
CA TYR A 87 -4.19 2.63 6.72
C TYR A 87 -5.63 2.33 7.15
N VAL A 88 -6.45 3.38 7.19
CA VAL A 88 -7.88 3.27 7.45
C VAL A 88 -8.58 4.22 6.50
N TYR A 89 -9.43 3.67 5.65
CA TYR A 89 -10.31 4.41 4.77
C TYR A 89 -11.34 5.18 5.60
N ALA A 90 -11.45 6.48 5.35
CA ALA A 90 -12.31 7.38 6.12
C ALA A 90 -13.79 7.31 5.72
N GLY A 91 -14.12 6.61 4.64
CA GLY A 91 -15.49 6.45 4.17
C GLY A 91 -16.24 5.31 4.87
N PRO A 92 -17.40 4.89 4.31
CA PRO A 92 -18.17 3.78 4.85
C PRO A 92 -17.36 2.48 4.93
N SER A 93 -17.69 1.65 5.93
CA SER A 93 -17.08 0.32 6.11
C SER A 93 -17.34 -0.58 4.89
N GLY A 94 -16.36 -1.42 4.55
CA GLY A 94 -16.50 -2.49 3.56
C GLY A 94 -17.31 -3.69 4.07
N GLY A 95 -17.83 -3.59 5.30
CA GLY A 95 -18.55 -4.63 5.99
C GLY A 95 -17.61 -5.51 6.83
N LYS A 96 -18.23 -6.48 7.51
CA LYS A 96 -17.55 -7.49 8.32
C LYS A 96 -17.90 -8.87 7.80
N LEU A 97 -16.89 -9.68 7.51
CA LEU A 97 -17.09 -11.09 7.16
C LEU A 97 -17.17 -11.92 8.44
N SER A 98 -18.04 -12.93 8.46
CA SER A 98 -18.36 -13.71 9.66
C SER A 98 -17.16 -14.42 10.29
N ASN A 99 -16.15 -14.73 9.49
CA ASN A 99 -14.90 -15.38 9.88
C ASN A 99 -13.77 -14.39 10.22
N PHE A 100 -13.99 -13.08 10.11
CA PHE A 100 -12.98 -12.06 10.40
C PHE A 100 -13.34 -11.24 11.63
N LYS A 101 -12.31 -10.98 12.44
CA LYS A 101 -12.43 -10.16 13.67
C LYS A 101 -12.79 -8.71 13.35
N ASN A 102 -12.19 -8.17 12.29
CA ASN A 102 -12.14 -6.74 11.99
C ASN A 102 -13.07 -6.37 10.82
N GLU A 103 -13.50 -5.11 10.82
CA GLU A 103 -14.17 -4.51 9.66
C GLU A 103 -13.18 -4.20 8.54
N LEU A 104 -13.66 -4.29 7.30
CA LEU A 104 -12.86 -4.04 6.11
C LEU A 104 -12.77 -2.53 5.84
N THR A 105 -11.65 -1.94 6.25
CA THR A 105 -11.38 -0.50 6.17
C THR A 105 -10.09 -0.17 5.42
N GLY A 106 -9.57 -1.09 4.62
CA GLY A 106 -8.49 -0.87 3.65
C GLY A 106 -7.26 -1.77 3.82
N CYS A 107 -7.12 -2.46 4.95
CA CYS A 107 -6.02 -3.42 5.20
C CYS A 107 -6.52 -4.86 5.41
N GLY A 108 -7.79 -5.13 5.11
CA GLY A 108 -8.38 -6.46 5.34
C GLY A 108 -8.33 -6.85 6.82
N PRO A 109 -8.28 -8.15 7.15
CA PRO A 109 -8.18 -8.61 8.53
C PRO A 109 -6.76 -8.50 9.11
N PHE A 110 -5.75 -8.14 8.31
CA PHE A 110 -4.32 -8.21 8.66
C PHE A 110 -3.83 -6.90 9.26
N LEU A 111 -4.37 -6.55 10.42
CA LEU A 111 -3.93 -5.37 11.16
C LEU A 111 -2.70 -5.66 12.01
N HIS A 112 -1.93 -4.61 12.24
CA HIS A 112 -0.68 -4.60 12.97
C HIS A 112 -0.86 -3.90 14.32
N ASP A 113 -1.85 -4.35 15.11
CA ASP A 113 -2.32 -3.69 16.33
C ASP A 113 -2.37 -4.59 17.57
N ASP A 114 -1.84 -5.82 17.47
CA ASP A 114 -1.78 -6.75 18.60
C ASP A 114 -0.97 -6.14 19.76
N PRO A 115 -1.54 -5.96 20.96
CA PRO A 115 -0.86 -5.29 22.08
C PRO A 115 0.33 -6.10 22.64
N ILE A 116 0.40 -7.41 22.38
CA ILE A 116 1.53 -8.26 22.77
C ILE A 116 2.71 -8.03 21.83
N ASP A 117 2.48 -7.93 20.51
CA ASP A 117 3.54 -7.60 19.53
C ASP A 117 3.86 -6.10 19.49
N ARG A 118 2.87 -5.25 19.78
CA ARG A 118 2.89 -3.78 19.68
C ARG A 118 2.57 -3.10 21.02
N PRO A 119 3.34 -3.38 22.07
CA PRO A 119 3.09 -2.78 23.38
C PRO A 119 3.30 -1.25 23.31
N LYS A 120 2.39 -0.51 23.96
CA LYS A 120 2.29 0.96 23.83
C LYS A 120 3.49 1.71 24.41
N ASP A 121 4.14 1.16 25.42
CA ASP A 121 5.37 1.68 26.03
C ASP A 121 6.54 1.70 25.03
N VAL A 122 6.54 0.80 24.03
CA VAL A 122 7.55 0.75 22.97
C VAL A 122 7.11 1.52 21.72
N PHE A 123 5.85 1.37 21.27
CA PHE A 123 5.38 1.85 19.97
C PHE A 123 4.46 3.08 20.02
N GLY A 124 4.06 3.53 21.22
CA GLY A 124 3.16 4.68 21.41
C GLY A 124 3.83 6.05 21.39
N GLY A 125 5.12 6.11 21.04
CA GLY A 125 5.90 7.35 21.01
C GLY A 125 5.67 8.22 19.78
N VAL A 126 6.33 9.38 19.76
CA VAL A 126 6.33 10.29 18.60
C VAL A 126 7.33 9.80 17.56
N THR A 127 6.86 9.57 16.34
CA THR A 127 7.71 9.29 15.17
C THR A 127 7.95 10.57 14.40
N SER A 128 9.21 10.87 14.09
CA SER A 128 9.60 12.08 13.34
C SER A 128 10.15 11.70 11.98
N LEU A 129 9.74 12.42 10.94
CA LEU A 129 10.38 12.38 9.63
C LEU A 129 11.39 13.52 9.55
N HIS A 130 12.62 13.19 9.17
CA HIS A 130 13.72 14.15 9.12
C HIS A 130 13.93 14.61 7.67
N PHE A 131 13.93 15.94 7.48
CA PHE A 131 14.20 16.58 6.20
C PHE A 131 15.42 17.49 6.37
N GLY A 132 16.48 17.21 5.63
CA GLY A 132 17.70 18.01 5.60
C GLY A 132 18.26 18.08 4.19
N ARG A 133 19.21 18.99 3.96
CA ARG A 133 19.82 19.19 2.64
C ARG A 133 20.37 17.88 2.04
N ASP A 134 21.00 17.06 2.89
CA ASP A 134 21.61 15.79 2.52
C ASP A 134 20.77 14.56 2.94
N LYS A 135 19.55 14.79 3.44
CA LYS A 135 18.64 13.75 3.96
C LYS A 135 17.20 14.08 3.55
N GLN A 136 16.86 13.77 2.30
CA GLN A 136 15.53 14.02 1.77
C GLN A 136 14.79 12.70 1.58
N PRO A 137 13.72 12.43 2.36
CA PRO A 137 12.83 11.32 2.08
C PRO A 137 12.20 11.49 0.69
N TYR A 138 12.11 10.42 -0.08
CA TYR A 138 11.52 10.43 -1.41
C TYR A 138 10.65 9.21 -1.63
N LEU A 139 9.81 9.28 -2.67
CA LEU A 139 8.99 8.17 -3.15
C LEU A 139 9.42 7.86 -4.58
N LEU A 140 9.82 6.62 -4.85
CA LEU A 140 10.08 6.15 -6.21
C LEU A 140 8.77 5.74 -6.87
N LEU A 141 8.49 6.34 -8.02
CA LEU A 141 7.30 6.04 -8.82
C LEU A 141 7.71 5.38 -10.15
N PRO A 142 7.22 4.17 -10.47
CA PRO A 142 7.46 3.52 -11.75
C PRO A 142 6.56 4.13 -12.84
N ILE A 143 6.88 5.35 -13.27
CA ILE A 143 6.11 6.05 -14.31
C ILE A 143 6.36 5.38 -15.66
N ILE A 144 5.29 4.84 -16.25
CA ILE A 144 5.32 4.31 -17.62
C ILE A 144 5.20 5.50 -18.59
N PRO A 145 6.19 5.75 -19.46
CA PRO A 145 6.12 6.85 -20.42
C PRO A 145 5.01 6.60 -21.46
N PRO A 146 4.40 7.67 -22.02
CA PRO A 146 3.45 7.52 -23.11
C PRO A 146 4.13 6.86 -24.32
N GLN A 147 3.44 5.95 -25.00
CA GLN A 147 3.94 5.42 -26.26
C GLN A 147 3.92 6.51 -27.35
N PRO A 148 4.97 6.60 -28.20
CA PRO A 148 4.92 7.44 -29.38
C PRO A 148 3.71 7.06 -30.25
N SER A 149 3.01 8.05 -30.79
CA SER A 149 1.82 7.83 -31.64
C SER A 149 2.09 6.91 -32.83
N SER A 150 3.34 6.86 -33.32
CA SER A 150 3.78 5.98 -34.40
C SER A 150 3.84 4.48 -34.05
N GLN A 151 3.75 4.12 -32.77
CA GLN A 151 3.79 2.74 -32.27
C GLN A 151 2.43 2.24 -31.75
N LEU A 152 1.42 3.11 -31.73
CA LEU A 152 0.06 2.73 -31.37
C LEU A 152 -0.51 1.80 -32.44
N ARG A 153 -0.58 0.50 -32.13
CA ARG A 153 -1.37 -0.43 -32.95
C ARG A 153 -2.84 -0.05 -32.82
N PRO A 154 -3.62 -0.01 -33.92
CA PRO A 154 -5.04 0.25 -33.82
C PRO A 154 -5.68 -0.79 -32.90
N VAL A 155 -6.30 -0.32 -31.82
CA VAL A 155 -7.08 -1.17 -30.93
C VAL A 155 -8.25 -1.69 -31.76
N ARG A 156 -8.31 -3.00 -32.01
CA ARG A 156 -9.51 -3.61 -32.59
C ARG A 156 -10.66 -3.34 -31.61
N ALA A 157 -11.59 -2.49 -32.02
CA ALA A 157 -12.83 -2.23 -31.31
C ALA A 157 -13.63 -3.54 -31.22
N GLY A 158 -13.43 -4.29 -30.13
CA GLY A 158 -14.09 -5.58 -29.91
C GLY A 158 -14.27 -5.96 -28.44
N TRP A 159 -13.80 -5.13 -27.50
CA TRP A 159 -14.05 -5.34 -26.07
C TRP A 159 -15.26 -4.49 -25.64
N THR A 160 -16.46 -5.00 -25.93
CA THR A 160 -17.68 -4.51 -25.29
C THR A 160 -17.77 -5.07 -23.87
N ALA A 161 -18.32 -4.29 -22.94
CA ALA A 161 -18.40 -4.56 -21.50
C ALA A 161 -19.23 -5.80 -21.09
N SER A 162 -19.63 -6.64 -22.03
CA SER A 162 -20.51 -7.80 -21.85
C SER A 162 -19.83 -9.09 -21.38
N ASN A 163 -18.50 -9.13 -21.26
CA ASN A 163 -17.77 -10.37 -20.91
C ASN A 163 -17.23 -10.46 -19.48
N ILE A 164 -17.63 -9.58 -18.56
CA ILE A 164 -17.45 -9.84 -17.12
C ILE A 164 -18.60 -10.73 -16.65
N ARG A 165 -18.50 -12.04 -16.93
CA ARG A 165 -19.29 -13.02 -16.16
C ARG A 165 -18.67 -13.11 -14.77
N GLN A 166 -19.30 -12.42 -13.81
CA GLN A 166 -19.26 -12.88 -12.42
C GLN A 166 -19.81 -14.31 -12.41
N THR A 167 -18.96 -15.31 -12.20
CA THR A 167 -19.39 -16.66 -11.85
C THR A 167 -20.03 -16.61 -10.46
N ARG A 168 -21.33 -16.33 -10.43
CA ARG A 168 -22.17 -16.54 -9.24
C ARG A 168 -22.30 -18.04 -8.99
N GLY A 169 -21.95 -18.43 -7.76
CA GLY A 169 -22.18 -19.68 -7.04
C GLY A 169 -22.77 -20.90 -7.77
N ALA A 170 -22.01 -21.99 -7.77
CA ALA A 170 -22.59 -23.33 -7.77
C ALA A 170 -22.86 -23.74 -6.32
N LYS A 171 -24.15 -23.93 -6.02
CA LYS A 171 -24.68 -24.54 -4.79
C LYS A 171 -24.08 -25.93 -4.59
N ALA A 172 -23.62 -26.23 -3.38
CA ALA A 172 -23.48 -27.60 -2.91
C ALA A 172 -24.72 -27.94 -2.06
N ARG A 173 -25.47 -28.96 -2.48
CA ARG A 173 -26.36 -29.86 -1.70
C ARG A 173 -26.98 -30.88 -2.66
N PRO A 174 -27.44 -32.06 -2.19
CA PRO A 174 -27.64 -32.47 -0.79
C PRO A 174 -26.40 -33.08 -0.16
#